data_AF-A0A5E4M6L7-F1
#
_entry.id   AF-A0A5E4M6L7-F1
#
_cell.length_a   1.000
_cell.length_b   1.000
_cell.length_c   1.000
_cell.angle_alpha   90.00
_cell.angle_beta   90.00
_cell.angle_gamma   90.00
#
_symmetry.space_group_name_H-M   'P 1'
#
loop_
_entity.id
_entity.type
_entity.pdbx_description
1 polymer ?
#
loop_
_entity_poly.entity_id
_entity_poly.type
_entity_poly.pdbx_seq_one_letter_code
_entity_poly.pdbx_strand_id
1 'polypeptide(L)'
;MEGKIDLIKEFSHYATEHKSSNPFNETGIKEILTRRYKENVDDSKPLDNEASIQTVTVDFHKKIPQLEDVDLIKSDPLCNMPTLSEKESVRRTRDKYVKLQLLYMHQFRYLLFKYHVNQKKKLENQKSNSESCTSELHPNNLKWTTEEEYAKLQKLKLLEQYHKLPTGQEAVTFKTAMDRKIRASPFLSNKGIVNPRNCTFVEMGIKCKEKIMPKSKFCKKHIIKDSKQVLFRACGILQSGSKCQEPIFNFDEESTCILHEKIPMLRD
;
A
#
# COMPACT_ATOMS: atom_id res chain seq x y z
N MET A 1 -39.77 -53.93 -38.23
CA MET A 1 -38.56 -53.44 -38.93
C MET A 1 -38.20 -52.11 -38.29
N GLU A 2 -37.59 -52.14 -37.11
CA GLU A 2 -37.25 -50.94 -36.35
C GLU A 2 -35.79 -50.57 -36.64
N GLY A 3 -35.60 -49.43 -37.30
CA GLY A 3 -34.28 -48.88 -37.58
C GLY A 3 -33.66 -48.32 -36.30
N LYS A 4 -32.54 -48.89 -35.87
CA LYS A 4 -31.69 -48.27 -34.85
C LYS A 4 -31.08 -47.01 -35.44
N ILE A 5 -31.48 -45.86 -34.91
CA ILE A 5 -30.85 -44.57 -35.24
C ILE A 5 -29.51 -44.54 -34.50
N ASP A 6 -28.41 -44.55 -35.26
CA ASP A 6 -27.06 -44.39 -34.74
C ASP A 6 -26.88 -42.95 -34.23
N LEU A 7 -27.12 -42.76 -32.92
CA LEU A 7 -26.92 -41.51 -32.19
C LEU A 7 -25.55 -40.87 -32.44
N ILE A 8 -24.53 -41.67 -32.77
CA ILE A 8 -23.18 -41.20 -33.08
C ILE A 8 -23.15 -40.34 -34.36
N LYS A 9 -24.00 -40.65 -35.35
CA LYS A 9 -24.07 -39.86 -36.59
C LYS A 9 -24.82 -38.54 -36.39
N GLU A 10 -25.91 -38.54 -35.64
CA GLU A 10 -26.72 -37.33 -35.38
C GLU A 10 -25.95 -36.26 -34.58
N PHE A 11 -25.05 -36.67 -33.68
CA PHE A 11 -24.30 -35.72 -32.84
C PHE A 11 -22.90 -35.38 -33.38
N SER A 12 -22.48 -35.98 -34.50
CA SER A 12 -21.14 -35.74 -35.09
C SER A 12 -20.91 -34.29 -35.53
N HIS A 13 -21.97 -33.57 -35.89
CA HIS A 13 -21.90 -32.16 -36.31
C HIS A 13 -21.71 -31.16 -35.14
N TYR A 14 -21.93 -31.57 -33.89
CA TYR A 14 -21.67 -30.72 -32.72
C TYR A 14 -20.20 -30.72 -32.28
N ALA A 15 -19.36 -31.59 -32.85
CA ALA A 15 -18.00 -31.83 -32.38
C ALA A 15 -16.91 -31.04 -33.15
N THR A 16 -17.24 -30.26 -34.18
CA THR A 16 -16.24 -29.84 -35.19
C THR A 16 -15.71 -28.42 -35.12
N GLU A 17 -16.10 -27.56 -34.17
CA GLU A 17 -15.52 -26.19 -34.15
C GLU A 17 -14.73 -25.83 -32.89
N HIS A 18 -14.95 -26.49 -31.75
CA HIS A 18 -14.16 -26.27 -30.55
C HIS A 18 -13.82 -27.60 -29.87
N LYS A 19 -12.74 -28.25 -30.33
CA LYS A 19 -12.06 -29.25 -29.48
C LYS A 19 -11.55 -28.53 -28.24
N SER A 20 -12.18 -28.79 -27.10
CA SER A 20 -11.65 -28.40 -25.80
C SER A 20 -10.35 -29.17 -25.56
N SER A 21 -9.22 -28.57 -25.91
CA SER A 21 -7.91 -29.15 -25.63
C SER A 21 -7.74 -29.36 -24.12
N ASN A 22 -7.28 -30.54 -23.75
CA ASN A 22 -7.12 -30.93 -22.36
C ASN A 22 -6.11 -30.00 -21.66
N PRO A 23 -6.51 -29.26 -20.61
CA PRO A 23 -5.69 -28.19 -20.01
C PRO A 23 -4.40 -28.69 -19.35
N PHE A 24 -4.22 -30.01 -19.20
CA PHE A 24 -3.04 -30.59 -18.56
C PHE A 24 -2.02 -31.19 -19.53
N ASN A 25 -2.38 -31.46 -20.78
CA ASN A 25 -1.49 -32.13 -21.74
C ASN A 25 -1.30 -31.39 -23.07
N GLU A 26 -2.24 -30.54 -23.51
CA GLU A 26 -2.24 -30.03 -24.89
C GLU A 26 -2.08 -28.52 -25.02
N THR A 27 -2.08 -27.77 -23.92
CA THR A 27 -1.84 -26.32 -23.98
C THR A 27 -0.40 -26.02 -23.62
N GLY A 28 0.37 -25.50 -24.59
CA GLY A 28 1.67 -24.89 -24.34
C GLY A 28 1.49 -23.62 -23.50
N ILE A 29 1.31 -23.77 -22.18
CA ILE A 29 0.99 -22.68 -21.24
C ILE A 29 1.97 -21.51 -21.39
N LYS A 30 3.25 -21.80 -21.66
CA LYS A 30 4.29 -20.79 -21.89
C LYS A 30 4.03 -19.93 -23.13
N GLU A 31 3.55 -20.52 -24.22
CA GLU A 31 3.25 -19.83 -25.48
C GLU A 31 1.99 -18.97 -25.37
N ILE A 32 0.97 -19.49 -24.68
CA ILE A 32 -0.27 -18.75 -24.40
C ILE A 32 0.03 -17.54 -23.52
N LEU A 33 0.87 -17.69 -22.50
CA LEU A 33 1.27 -16.59 -21.63
C LEU A 33 2.12 -15.55 -22.38
N THR A 34 3.03 -15.97 -23.27
CA THR A 34 3.81 -15.02 -24.07
C THR A 34 2.96 -14.29 -25.10
N ARG A 35 1.96 -14.95 -25.69
CA ARG A 35 0.98 -14.31 -26.60
C ARG A 35 0.15 -13.26 -25.87
N ARG A 36 -0.43 -13.62 -24.71
CA ARG A 36 -1.17 -12.66 -23.88
C ARG A 36 -0.29 -11.51 -23.40
N TYR A 37 0.97 -11.77 -23.06
CA TYR A 37 1.89 -10.72 -22.65
C TYR A 37 2.16 -9.73 -23.79
N LYS A 38 2.27 -10.19 -25.04
CA LYS A 38 2.39 -9.31 -26.22
C LYS A 38 1.12 -8.49 -26.47
N GLU A 39 -0.06 -9.12 -26.40
CA GLU A 39 -1.35 -8.43 -26.57
C GLU A 39 -1.54 -7.31 -25.53
N ASN A 40 -1.21 -7.56 -24.26
CA ASN A 40 -1.32 -6.54 -23.21
C ASN A 40 -0.29 -5.39 -23.35
N VAL A 41 0.82 -5.61 -24.04
CA VAL A 41 1.82 -4.57 -24.31
C VAL A 41 1.37 -3.65 -25.46
N ASP A 42 0.63 -4.19 -26.44
CA ASP A 42 0.10 -3.40 -27.57
C ASP A 42 -1.08 -2.49 -27.16
N ASP A 43 -1.89 -2.91 -26.17
CA ASP A 43 -2.99 -2.10 -25.60
C ASP A 43 -2.52 -0.97 -24.67
N SER A 44 -1.21 -0.84 -24.44
CA SER A 44 -0.62 0.20 -23.58
C SER A 44 -0.32 1.52 -24.32
N LYS A 45 -0.75 1.66 -25.58
CA LYS A 45 -0.70 2.96 -26.28
C LYS A 45 -1.89 3.83 -25.83
N PRO A 46 -1.65 5.04 -25.30
CA PRO A 46 -2.73 5.90 -24.86
C PRO A 46 -3.60 6.30 -26.06
N LEU A 47 -4.88 5.94 -26.02
CA LEU A 47 -5.89 6.49 -26.92
C LEU A 47 -6.23 7.90 -26.41
N ASP A 48 -5.75 8.92 -27.11
CA ASP A 48 -5.85 10.33 -26.71
C ASP A 48 -7.28 10.93 -26.74
N ASN A 49 -8.34 10.14 -26.93
CA ASN A 49 -9.70 10.68 -27.09
C ASN A 49 -10.82 9.75 -26.59
N GLU A 50 -10.85 9.39 -25.30
CA GLU A 50 -12.07 8.87 -24.69
C GLU A 50 -12.52 9.75 -23.51
N ALA A 51 -13.77 10.18 -23.58
CA ALA A 51 -14.40 11.02 -22.57
C ALA A 51 -14.38 10.32 -21.21
N SER A 52 -14.02 11.08 -20.18
CA SER A 52 -13.99 10.66 -18.78
C SER A 52 -15.25 9.89 -18.40
N ILE A 53 -15.12 8.56 -18.25
CA ILE A 53 -16.17 7.72 -17.68
C ILE A 53 -16.44 8.23 -16.27
N GLN A 54 -17.63 8.77 -16.04
CA GLN A 54 -18.08 9.13 -14.70
C GLN A 54 -18.10 7.85 -13.85
N THR A 55 -17.11 7.71 -12.97
CA THR A 55 -17.16 6.71 -11.92
C THR A 55 -18.34 7.05 -11.01
N VAL A 56 -19.39 6.24 -11.06
CA VAL A 56 -20.55 6.35 -10.18
C VAL A 56 -20.06 6.12 -8.75
N THR A 57 -19.83 7.21 -8.01
CA THR A 57 -19.55 7.17 -6.58
C THR A 57 -20.78 6.59 -5.89
N VAL A 58 -20.63 5.42 -5.28
CA VAL A 58 -21.71 4.74 -4.57
C VAL A 58 -21.92 5.46 -3.23
N ASP A 59 -23.05 6.15 -3.09
CA ASP A 59 -23.43 6.82 -1.84
C ASP A 59 -23.52 5.82 -0.67
N PHE A 60 -22.57 5.91 0.25
CA PHE A 60 -22.43 5.04 1.42
C PHE A 60 -23.53 5.23 2.49
N HIS A 61 -24.45 6.18 2.32
CA HIS A 61 -25.40 6.60 3.37
C HIS A 61 -26.85 6.19 3.09
N LYS A 62 -27.15 5.53 1.96
CA LYS A 62 -28.49 4.97 1.73
C LYS A 62 -28.72 3.76 2.61
N LYS A 63 -29.72 3.84 3.50
CA LYS A 63 -30.24 2.69 4.27
C LYS A 63 -30.67 1.60 3.28
N ILE A 64 -30.10 0.41 3.46
CA ILE A 64 -30.42 -0.80 2.69
C ILE A 64 -31.83 -1.25 3.11
N PRO A 65 -32.83 -1.30 2.21
CA PRO A 65 -34.12 -1.91 2.51
C PRO A 65 -33.93 -3.39 2.89
N GLN A 66 -34.67 -3.85 3.90
CA GLN A 66 -34.65 -5.27 4.27
C GLN A 66 -35.15 -6.09 3.07
N LEU A 67 -34.42 -7.15 2.72
CA LEU A 67 -34.85 -8.08 1.69
C LEU A 67 -36.15 -8.74 2.18
N GLU A 68 -37.28 -8.30 1.66
CA GLU A 68 -38.49 -9.10 1.67
C GLU A 68 -38.25 -10.29 0.74
N ASP A 69 -38.59 -11.49 1.21
CA ASP A 69 -38.46 -12.74 0.48
C ASP A 69 -39.32 -12.67 -0.78
N VAL A 70 -38.69 -12.31 -1.90
CA VAL A 70 -39.34 -12.33 -3.21
C VAL A 70 -39.52 -13.79 -3.59
N ASP A 71 -40.76 -14.30 -3.50
CA ASP A 71 -41.15 -15.66 -3.88
C ASP A 71 -40.53 -16.07 -5.22
N LEU A 72 -39.45 -16.86 -5.17
CA LEU A 72 -38.78 -17.46 -6.33
C LEU A 72 -39.66 -18.52 -7.04
N ILE A 73 -40.88 -18.77 -6.55
CA ILE A 73 -41.76 -19.87 -6.96
C ILE A 73 -42.70 -19.48 -8.12
N LYS A 74 -42.95 -18.18 -8.36
CA LYS A 74 -43.72 -17.77 -9.54
C LYS A 74 -42.83 -17.87 -10.78
N SER A 75 -42.90 -19.03 -11.44
CA SER A 75 -42.38 -19.21 -12.79
C SER A 75 -42.98 -18.14 -13.71
N ASP A 76 -42.11 -17.53 -14.53
CA ASP A 76 -42.50 -16.52 -15.53
C ASP A 76 -43.58 -17.14 -16.44
N PRO A 77 -44.81 -16.58 -16.49
CA PRO A 77 -45.96 -17.18 -17.18
C PRO A 77 -45.72 -17.41 -18.68
N LEU A 78 -44.65 -16.82 -19.22
CA LEU A 78 -44.25 -16.89 -20.63
C LEU A 78 -43.14 -17.93 -20.90
N CYS A 79 -42.62 -18.63 -19.89
CA CYS A 79 -41.74 -19.78 -20.08
C CYS A 79 -42.46 -20.98 -20.74
N ASN A 80 -43.80 -20.96 -20.78
CA ASN A 80 -44.63 -22.01 -21.37
C ASN A 80 -45.09 -21.66 -22.81
N MET A 81 -44.59 -20.57 -23.41
CA MET A 81 -44.97 -20.20 -24.78
C MET A 81 -44.17 -21.02 -25.81
N PRO A 82 -44.84 -21.69 -26.77
CA PRO A 82 -44.20 -22.72 -27.60
C PRO A 82 -43.02 -22.26 -28.46
N THR A 83 -42.96 -20.98 -28.85
CA THR A 83 -41.87 -20.43 -29.68
C THR A 83 -41.68 -18.94 -29.42
N LEU A 84 -40.74 -18.58 -28.55
CA LEU A 84 -40.28 -17.19 -28.44
C LEU A 84 -39.50 -16.81 -29.69
N SER A 85 -39.71 -15.60 -30.20
CA SER A 85 -38.85 -15.05 -31.23
C SER A 85 -37.41 -14.98 -30.72
N GLU A 86 -36.42 -15.24 -31.56
CA GLU A 86 -35.00 -15.19 -31.20
C GLU A 86 -34.60 -13.85 -30.55
N LYS A 87 -35.19 -12.74 -31.02
CA LYS A 87 -34.98 -11.42 -30.44
C LYS A 87 -35.53 -11.31 -29.01
N GLU A 88 -36.64 -11.97 -28.71
CA GLU A 88 -37.27 -11.96 -27.40
C GLU A 88 -36.56 -12.89 -26.42
N SER A 89 -36.07 -14.04 -26.88
CA SER A 89 -35.29 -14.97 -26.05
C SER A 89 -33.99 -14.33 -25.57
N VAL A 90 -33.29 -13.61 -26.45
CA VAL A 90 -32.06 -12.85 -26.11
C VAL A 90 -32.34 -11.70 -25.13
N ARG A 91 -33.45 -10.97 -25.30
CA ARG A 91 -33.85 -9.93 -24.33
C ARG A 91 -34.11 -10.53 -22.94
N ARG A 92 -34.80 -11.67 -22.89
CA ARG A 92 -35.09 -12.38 -21.65
C ARG A 92 -33.84 -12.88 -20.93
N THR A 93 -32.91 -13.48 -21.66
CA THR A 93 -31.66 -13.96 -21.06
C THR A 93 -30.85 -12.78 -20.53
N ARG A 94 -30.73 -11.70 -21.30
CA ARG A 94 -30.10 -10.46 -20.85
C ARG A 94 -30.74 -9.93 -19.55
N ASP A 95 -32.07 -9.85 -19.49
CA ASP A 95 -32.76 -9.31 -18.31
C ASP A 95 -32.57 -10.22 -17.08
N LYS A 96 -32.53 -11.55 -17.28
CA LYS A 96 -32.16 -12.51 -16.23
C LYS A 96 -30.72 -12.31 -15.75
N TYR A 97 -29.76 -12.11 -16.67
CA TYR A 97 -28.37 -11.83 -16.32
C TYR A 97 -28.21 -10.50 -15.58
N VAL A 98 -28.92 -9.45 -16.01
CA VAL A 98 -28.92 -8.15 -15.32
C VAL A 98 -29.49 -8.30 -13.91
N LYS A 99 -30.61 -9.00 -13.74
CA LYS A 99 -31.19 -9.27 -12.42
C LYS A 99 -30.23 -10.06 -11.53
N LEU A 100 -29.58 -11.08 -12.08
CA LEU A 100 -28.59 -11.89 -11.38
C LEU A 100 -27.39 -11.04 -10.94
N GLN A 101 -26.87 -10.18 -11.83
CA GLN A 101 -25.77 -9.27 -11.53
C GLN A 101 -26.12 -8.30 -10.40
N LEU A 102 -27.36 -7.76 -10.39
CA LEU A 102 -27.83 -6.88 -9.32
C LEU A 102 -27.92 -7.62 -7.97
N LEU A 103 -28.43 -8.86 -7.97
CA LEU A 103 -28.50 -9.68 -6.75
C LEU A 103 -27.11 -10.00 -6.20
N TYR A 104 -26.16 -10.39 -7.06
CA TYR A 104 -24.78 -10.59 -6.64
C TYR A 104 -24.16 -9.31 -6.09
N MET A 105 -24.32 -8.18 -6.77
CA MET A 105 -23.81 -6.89 -6.29
C MET A 105 -24.37 -6.56 -4.90
N HIS A 106 -25.64 -6.84 -4.65
CA HIS A 106 -26.26 -6.65 -3.34
C HIS A 106 -25.64 -7.57 -2.27
N GLN A 107 -25.45 -8.85 -2.57
CA GLN A 107 -24.79 -9.81 -1.67
C GLN A 107 -23.36 -9.38 -1.34
N PHE A 108 -22.59 -8.96 -2.35
CA PHE A 108 -21.22 -8.46 -2.15
C PHE A 108 -21.19 -7.22 -1.26
N ARG A 109 -22.11 -6.28 -1.45
CA ARG A 109 -22.24 -5.10 -0.56
C ARG A 109 -22.50 -5.50 0.89
N TYR A 110 -23.38 -6.46 1.12
CA TYR A 110 -23.65 -6.99 2.46
C TYR A 110 -22.40 -7.66 3.08
N LEU A 111 -21.70 -8.49 2.31
CA LEU A 111 -20.48 -9.16 2.78
C LEU A 111 -19.38 -8.16 3.13
N LEU A 112 -19.17 -7.13 2.30
CA LEU A 112 -18.23 -6.05 2.57
C LEU A 112 -18.61 -5.29 3.83
N PHE A 113 -19.89 -4.91 3.98
CA PHE A 113 -20.38 -4.28 5.20
C PHE A 113 -20.09 -5.14 6.44
N LYS A 114 -20.44 -6.42 6.40
CA LYS A 114 -20.19 -7.37 7.50
C LYS A 114 -18.70 -7.52 7.81
N TYR A 115 -17.86 -7.57 6.79
CA TYR A 115 -16.40 -7.59 6.94
C TYR A 115 -15.88 -6.34 7.66
N HIS A 116 -16.31 -5.15 7.25
CA HIS A 116 -15.90 -3.89 7.88
C HIS A 116 -16.38 -3.77 9.34
N VAL A 117 -17.61 -4.19 9.63
CA VAL A 117 -18.12 -4.24 11.01
C VAL A 117 -17.30 -5.21 11.86
N ASN A 118 -16.99 -6.40 11.34
CA ASN A 118 -16.17 -7.38 12.05
C ASN A 118 -14.71 -6.92 12.24
N GLN A 119 -14.13 -6.25 11.25
CA GLN A 119 -12.82 -5.60 11.36
C GLN A 119 -12.81 -4.56 12.48
N LYS A 120 -13.81 -3.68 12.55
CA LYS A 120 -13.95 -2.69 13.64
C LYS A 120 -14.04 -3.37 15.00
N LYS A 121 -14.91 -4.38 15.14
CA LYS A 121 -15.03 -5.17 16.38
C LYS A 121 -13.72 -5.86 16.77
N LYS A 122 -12.96 -6.40 15.82
CA LYS A 122 -11.63 -6.98 16.08
C LYS A 122 -10.64 -5.94 16.61
N LEU A 123 -10.61 -4.74 16.02
CA LEU A 123 -9.75 -3.66 16.47
C LEU A 123 -10.18 -3.12 17.85
N GLU A 124 -11.49 -3.00 18.10
CA GLU A 124 -12.04 -2.63 19.41
C GLU A 124 -11.68 -3.66 20.46
N ASN A 125 -11.86 -4.96 20.18
CA ASN A 125 -11.46 -6.04 21.08
C ASN A 125 -9.94 -6.07 21.30
N GLN A 126 -9.14 -5.76 20.28
CA GLN A 126 -7.69 -5.65 20.44
C GLN A 126 -7.31 -4.47 21.34
N LYS A 127 -8.00 -3.33 21.21
CA LYS A 127 -7.82 -2.17 22.09
C LYS A 127 -8.25 -2.49 23.51
N SER A 128 -9.43 -3.06 23.73
CA SER A 128 -9.90 -3.44 25.06
C SER A 128 -8.99 -4.48 25.70
N ASN A 129 -8.52 -5.48 24.96
CA ASN A 129 -7.54 -6.46 25.49
C ASN A 129 -6.19 -5.82 25.80
N SER A 130 -5.73 -4.87 24.96
CA SER A 130 -4.54 -4.09 25.27
C SER A 130 -4.75 -3.21 26.50
N GLU A 131 -5.91 -2.59 26.66
CA GLU A 131 -6.27 -1.71 27.78
C GLU A 131 -6.42 -2.49 29.09
N SER A 132 -7.05 -3.66 29.04
CA SER A 132 -7.13 -4.62 30.15
C SER A 132 -5.76 -5.19 30.51
N CYS A 133 -4.82 -5.30 29.57
CA CYS A 133 -3.44 -5.72 29.84
C CYS A 133 -2.52 -4.54 30.24
N THR A 134 -2.80 -3.31 29.81
CA THR A 134 -2.03 -2.11 30.17
C THR A 134 -2.46 -1.48 31.48
N SER A 135 -3.65 -1.81 31.98
CA SER A 135 -4.06 -1.41 33.34
C SER A 135 -3.15 -2.01 34.43
N GLU A 136 -2.45 -3.10 34.13
CA GLU A 136 -1.42 -3.69 35.00
C GLU A 136 0.02 -3.43 34.50
N LEU A 137 0.22 -2.97 33.26
CA LEU A 137 1.54 -2.81 32.65
C LEU A 137 1.67 -1.45 31.95
N HIS A 138 1.77 -0.39 32.75
CA HIS A 138 2.22 0.92 32.29
C HIS A 138 3.74 0.86 31.97
N PRO A 139 4.23 1.32 30.80
CA PRO A 139 5.65 1.21 30.39
C PRO A 139 6.64 1.96 31.28
N ASN A 140 6.15 2.81 32.19
CA ASN A 140 6.98 3.62 33.08
C ASN A 140 6.97 3.16 34.54
N ASN A 141 6.28 2.05 34.88
CA ASN A 141 6.15 1.63 36.29
C ASN A 141 6.20 0.12 36.56
N LEU A 142 6.87 -0.68 35.73
CA LEU A 142 7.38 -1.98 36.20
C LEU A 142 8.84 -2.14 35.79
N LYS A 143 9.75 -1.97 36.77
CA LYS A 143 10.95 -2.79 36.78
C LYS A 143 10.46 -4.24 36.79
N TRP A 144 10.71 -4.97 35.71
CA TRP A 144 10.47 -6.41 35.62
C TRP A 144 10.93 -7.07 36.92
N THR A 145 9.99 -7.61 37.69
CA THR A 145 10.26 -8.10 39.05
C THR A 145 10.97 -9.46 39.02
N THR A 146 10.87 -10.21 37.93
CA THR A 146 11.57 -11.48 37.74
C THR A 146 12.09 -11.68 36.31
N GLU A 147 13.24 -12.34 36.16
CA GLU A 147 13.83 -12.69 34.85
C GLU A 147 12.95 -13.68 34.06
N GLU A 148 12.18 -14.50 34.77
CA GLU A 148 11.26 -15.48 34.22
C GLU A 148 10.06 -14.85 33.51
N GLU A 149 9.50 -13.75 34.05
CA GLU A 149 8.44 -12.97 33.42
C GLU A 149 8.90 -12.36 32.10
N TYR A 150 10.13 -11.83 32.07
CA TYR A 150 10.74 -11.27 30.86
C TYR A 150 10.94 -12.35 29.79
N ALA A 151 11.46 -13.51 30.16
CA ALA A 151 11.63 -14.65 29.26
C ALA A 151 10.30 -15.16 28.70
N LYS A 152 9.25 -15.19 29.53
CA LYS A 152 7.89 -15.59 29.12
C LYS A 152 7.30 -14.60 28.12
N LEU A 153 7.47 -13.29 28.34
CA LEU A 153 7.02 -12.26 27.40
C LEU A 153 7.80 -12.28 26.09
N GLN A 154 9.10 -12.56 26.12
CA GLN A 154 9.90 -12.71 24.91
C GLN A 154 9.39 -13.90 24.07
N LYS A 155 9.05 -15.03 24.72
CA LYS A 155 8.43 -16.18 24.06
C LYS A 155 7.07 -15.83 23.44
N LEU A 156 6.23 -15.08 24.16
CA LEU A 156 4.92 -14.65 23.63
C LEU A 156 5.05 -13.72 22.42
N LYS A 157 6.01 -12.77 22.44
CA LYS A 157 6.29 -11.90 21.29
C LYS A 157 6.78 -12.70 20.08
N LEU A 158 7.64 -13.69 20.29
CA LEU A 158 8.11 -14.59 19.24
C LEU A 158 6.95 -15.39 18.62
N LEU A 159 6.03 -15.91 19.44
CA LEU A 159 4.84 -16.62 18.98
C LEU A 159 3.89 -15.70 18.19
N GLU A 160 3.62 -14.50 18.67
CA GLU A 160 2.83 -13.51 17.93
C GLU A 160 3.45 -13.18 16.57
N GLN A 161 4.77 -13.03 16.52
CA GLN A 161 5.48 -12.78 15.27
C GLN A 161 5.38 -13.98 14.33
N TYR A 162 5.47 -15.21 14.86
CA TYR A 162 5.30 -16.45 14.08
C TYR A 162 3.88 -16.55 13.49
N HIS A 163 2.84 -16.21 14.25
CA HIS A 163 1.46 -16.20 13.76
C HIS A 163 1.15 -15.08 12.75
N LYS A 164 1.84 -13.94 12.85
CA LYS A 164 1.72 -12.83 11.90
C LYS A 164 2.49 -13.09 10.61
N LEU A 165 3.49 -13.97 10.64
CA LEU A 165 4.24 -14.37 9.47
C LEU A 165 3.43 -15.42 8.69
N PRO A 166 3.13 -15.18 7.40
CA PRO A 166 2.57 -16.23 6.57
C PRO A 166 3.56 -17.41 6.56
N THR A 167 3.09 -18.61 6.91
CA THR A 167 3.91 -19.82 6.98
C THR A 167 3.71 -20.64 5.69
N GLY A 168 4.78 -21.22 5.14
CA GLY A 168 4.72 -22.03 3.91
C GLY A 168 4.88 -21.22 2.61
N GLN A 169 4.15 -21.60 1.55
CA GLN A 169 4.27 -20.95 0.22
C GLN A 169 3.91 -19.46 0.26
N GLU A 170 3.03 -19.06 1.17
CA GLU A 170 2.64 -17.68 1.41
C GLU A 170 3.80 -16.83 1.98
N ALA A 171 4.74 -17.44 2.69
CA ALA A 171 5.94 -16.76 3.18
C ALA A 171 6.81 -16.27 2.01
N VAL A 172 6.92 -17.10 0.98
CA VAL A 172 7.73 -16.82 -0.21
C VAL A 172 7.08 -15.72 -1.04
N THR A 173 5.76 -15.77 -1.24
CA THR A 173 5.03 -14.72 -1.97
C THR A 173 5.04 -13.39 -1.19
N PHE A 174 4.90 -13.42 0.13
CA PHE A 174 4.99 -12.22 0.96
C PHE A 174 6.40 -11.60 0.93
N LYS A 175 7.45 -12.40 1.10
CA LYS A 175 8.84 -11.94 1.03
C LYS A 175 9.16 -11.34 -0.35
N THR A 176 8.81 -12.04 -1.42
CA THR A 176 9.03 -11.54 -2.79
C THR A 176 8.25 -10.26 -3.08
N ALA A 177 7.02 -10.11 -2.57
CA ALA A 177 6.24 -8.88 -2.69
C ALA A 177 6.86 -7.72 -1.88
N MET A 178 7.36 -7.99 -0.68
CA MET A 178 8.02 -6.98 0.15
C MET A 178 9.34 -6.52 -0.48
N ASP A 179 10.14 -7.46 -0.99
CA ASP A 179 11.38 -7.18 -1.72
C ASP A 179 11.13 -6.34 -2.98
N ARG A 180 10.03 -6.61 -3.71
CA ARG A 180 9.60 -5.78 -4.85
C ARG A 180 9.27 -4.35 -4.42
N LYS A 181 8.57 -4.16 -3.29
CA LYS A 181 8.27 -2.82 -2.75
C LYS A 181 9.53 -2.07 -2.36
N ILE A 182 10.48 -2.74 -1.71
CA ILE A 182 11.77 -2.13 -1.31
C ILE A 182 12.56 -1.72 -2.55
N ARG A 183 12.65 -2.59 -3.56
CA ARG A 183 13.32 -2.27 -4.84
C ARG A 183 12.64 -1.14 -5.62
N ALA A 184 11.31 -1.10 -5.64
CA ALA A 184 10.55 -0.06 -6.32
C ALA A 184 10.58 1.30 -5.61
N SER A 185 10.99 1.33 -4.34
CA SER A 185 11.01 2.54 -3.52
C SER A 185 12.41 2.83 -2.92
N PRO A 186 13.40 3.18 -3.76
CA PRO A 186 14.74 3.53 -3.28
C PRO A 186 14.77 4.83 -2.43
N PHE A 187 13.70 5.63 -2.44
CA PHE A 187 13.63 6.91 -1.74
C PHE A 187 12.98 6.83 -0.33
N LEU A 188 12.27 5.74 0.00
CA LEU A 188 11.64 5.55 1.33
C LEU A 188 12.47 4.74 2.32
N SER A 189 13.63 4.20 1.92
CA SER A 189 14.59 3.53 2.82
C SER A 189 15.23 4.49 3.83
N ASN A 190 15.03 5.80 3.69
CA ASN A 190 15.43 6.81 4.67
C ASN A 190 14.48 6.93 5.88
N LYS A 191 13.40 6.14 5.96
CA LYS A 191 12.58 6.02 7.18
C LYS A 191 13.31 5.18 8.24
N GLY A 192 14.40 5.73 8.76
CA GLY A 192 15.21 5.07 9.79
C GLY A 192 16.30 5.95 10.39
N ILE A 193 16.70 7.03 9.72
CA ILE A 193 17.55 8.04 10.35
C ILE A 193 16.62 9.16 10.80
N VAL A 194 16.12 9.02 12.03
CA VAL A 194 15.57 10.13 12.80
C VAL A 194 16.72 11.11 12.99
N ASN A 195 16.94 11.96 11.99
CA ASN A 195 17.90 13.04 12.10
C ASN A 195 17.46 13.88 13.30
N PRO A 196 18.30 14.03 14.34
CA PRO A 196 17.91 14.75 15.55
C PRO A 196 17.49 16.16 15.13
N ARG A 197 16.28 16.60 15.48
CA ARG A 197 15.77 17.91 15.02
C ARG A 197 16.65 19.07 15.51
N ASN A 198 17.43 18.85 16.56
CA ASN A 198 18.19 19.86 17.28
C ASN A 198 19.68 19.50 17.33
N CYS A 199 20.51 20.54 17.38
CA CYS A 199 21.96 20.43 17.48
C CYS A 199 22.40 19.63 18.71
N THR A 200 23.39 18.76 18.52
CA THR A 200 23.96 17.94 19.62
C THR A 200 24.95 18.69 20.51
N PHE A 201 25.28 19.95 20.18
CA PHE A 201 26.27 20.72 20.94
C PHE A 201 25.75 21.14 22.31
N VAL A 202 26.63 21.06 23.31
CA VAL A 202 26.35 21.44 24.71
C VAL A 202 27.40 22.45 25.16
N GLU A 203 26.96 23.66 25.50
CA GLU A 203 27.84 24.70 26.05
C GLU A 203 27.52 24.89 27.53
N MET A 204 28.49 24.65 28.40
CA MET A 204 28.36 24.83 29.86
C MET A 204 27.11 24.13 30.46
N GLY A 205 26.77 22.94 29.93
CA GLY A 205 25.61 22.15 30.37
C GLY A 205 24.28 22.50 29.67
N ILE A 206 24.23 23.54 28.86
CA ILE A 206 23.04 23.94 28.09
C ILE A 206 23.11 23.35 26.68
N LYS A 207 22.12 22.51 26.33
CA LYS A 207 22.00 21.93 24.99
C LYS A 207 21.49 22.97 24.00
N CYS A 208 22.14 23.07 22.84
CA CYS A 208 21.68 23.93 21.75
C CYS A 208 20.34 23.42 21.20
N LYS A 209 19.35 24.32 21.08
CA LYS A 209 18.01 24.01 20.54
C LYS A 209 17.84 24.38 19.06
N GLU A 210 18.91 24.84 18.42
CA GLU A 210 18.86 25.22 17.00
C GLU A 210 18.77 24.00 16.10
N LYS A 211 18.13 24.19 14.93
CA LYS A 211 17.96 23.13 13.94
C LYS A 211 19.31 22.68 13.40
N ILE A 212 19.46 21.36 13.21
CA ILE A 212 20.66 20.79 12.58
C ILE A 212 20.74 21.16 11.10
N MET A 213 21.97 21.25 10.59
CA MET A 213 22.23 21.32 9.16
C MET A 213 22.00 19.95 8.49
N PRO A 214 21.57 19.93 7.22
CA PRO A 214 21.51 18.68 6.46
C PRO A 214 22.86 17.96 6.49
N LYS A 215 22.83 16.65 6.75
CA LYS A 215 24.02 15.77 6.84
C LYS A 215 25.01 16.07 7.99
N SER A 216 24.70 16.97 8.93
CA SER A 216 25.50 17.18 10.15
C SER A 216 24.65 17.02 11.42
N LYS A 217 25.32 16.82 12.56
CA LYS A 217 24.72 16.80 13.90
C LYS A 217 24.66 18.20 14.55
N PHE A 218 25.26 19.20 13.90
CA PHE A 218 25.42 20.54 14.43
C PHE A 218 24.56 21.57 13.67
N CYS A 219 24.21 22.67 14.34
CA CYS A 219 23.57 23.82 13.71
C CYS A 219 24.62 24.71 13.02
N LYS A 220 24.18 25.73 12.27
CA LYS A 220 25.06 26.69 11.59
C LYS A 220 26.12 27.27 12.53
N LYS A 221 25.77 27.66 13.76
CA LYS A 221 26.71 28.27 14.74
C LYS A 221 27.77 27.30 15.26
N HIS A 222 27.42 26.02 15.40
CA HIS A 222 28.30 25.01 16.01
C HIS A 222 28.98 24.10 14.99
N ILE A 223 28.78 24.34 13.71
CA ILE A 223 29.31 23.49 12.64
C ILE A 223 30.84 23.44 12.60
N ILE A 224 31.51 24.49 13.11
CA ILE A 224 32.98 24.56 13.25
C ILE A 224 33.50 23.52 14.26
N LYS A 225 32.67 23.08 15.23
CA LYS A 225 33.04 22.08 16.23
C LYS A 225 32.91 20.64 15.71
N ASP A 226 32.42 20.45 14.47
CA ASP A 226 32.31 19.13 13.83
C ASP A 226 33.65 18.72 13.19
N SER A 227 34.26 17.65 13.68
CA SER A 227 35.56 17.17 13.15
C SER A 227 35.51 16.66 11.71
N LYS A 228 34.31 16.31 11.22
CA LYS A 228 34.12 15.79 9.86
C LYS A 228 33.73 16.87 8.86
N GLN A 229 33.56 18.10 9.30
CA GLN A 229 33.15 19.17 8.40
C GLN A 229 34.34 19.76 7.62
N VAL A 230 34.17 19.92 6.30
CA VAL A 230 35.13 20.53 5.36
C VAL A 230 34.59 21.81 4.69
N LEU A 231 33.27 21.99 4.57
CA LEU A 231 32.65 23.12 3.85
C LEU A 231 32.62 24.45 4.61
N PHE A 232 32.86 24.47 5.93
CA PHE A 232 32.76 25.66 6.76
C PHE A 232 34.08 25.91 7.48
N ARG A 233 34.48 27.18 7.57
CA ARG A 233 35.65 27.66 8.33
C ARG A 233 35.26 28.86 9.19
N ALA A 234 36.07 29.16 10.21
CA ALA A 234 35.90 30.39 10.99
C ALA A 234 36.45 31.60 10.21
N CYS A 235 35.81 32.76 10.35
CA CYS A 235 36.23 34.03 9.73
C CYS A 235 37.70 34.40 10.01
N GLY A 236 38.16 34.23 11.24
CA GLY A 236 39.58 34.39 11.58
C GLY A 236 40.10 35.84 11.60
N ILE A 237 39.29 36.84 11.20
CA ILE A 237 39.66 38.25 11.26
C ILE A 237 39.82 38.70 12.71
N LEU A 238 40.92 39.40 12.99
CA LEU A 238 41.22 39.99 14.28
C LEU A 238 40.41 41.28 14.46
N GLN A 239 39.45 41.24 15.39
CA GLN A 239 38.72 42.42 15.83
C GLN A 239 38.97 42.61 17.32
N SER A 240 39.57 43.75 17.68
CA SER A 240 39.78 44.18 19.07
C SER A 240 40.42 43.11 19.98
N GLY A 241 41.42 42.40 19.48
CA GLY A 241 42.17 41.38 20.22
C GLY A 241 41.56 39.96 20.24
N SER A 242 40.39 39.76 19.64
CA SER A 242 39.77 38.43 19.49
C SER A 242 39.65 38.02 18.02
N LYS A 243 39.81 36.73 17.71
CA LYS A 243 39.61 36.19 16.35
C LYS A 243 38.12 35.89 16.15
N CYS A 244 37.56 36.35 15.05
CA CYS A 244 36.16 36.09 14.72
C CYS A 244 35.92 34.58 14.50
N GLN A 245 34.94 34.03 15.22
CA GLN A 245 34.55 32.60 15.17
C GLN A 245 33.30 32.35 14.32
N GLU A 246 32.84 33.32 13.53
CA GLU A 246 31.66 33.10 12.69
C GLU A 246 31.93 32.08 11.57
N PRO A 247 31.01 31.12 11.36
CA PRO A 247 31.12 30.10 10.33
C PRO A 247 30.80 30.66 8.95
N ILE A 248 31.80 30.64 8.07
CA ILE A 248 31.70 31.04 6.66
C ILE A 248 31.92 29.83 5.78
N PHE A 249 31.32 29.82 4.60
CA PHE A 249 31.59 28.80 3.60
C PHE A 249 33.04 28.87 3.13
N ASN A 250 33.69 27.72 3.03
CA ASN A 250 35.06 27.61 2.56
C ASN A 250 35.10 27.64 1.01
N PHE A 251 34.76 28.80 0.43
CA PHE A 251 34.85 29.04 -1.02
C PHE A 251 36.21 29.63 -1.41
N ASP A 252 36.60 30.73 -0.77
CA ASP A 252 37.84 31.45 -1.08
C ASP A 252 38.60 31.79 0.21
N GLU A 253 39.93 31.93 0.11
CA GLU A 253 40.76 32.27 1.28
C GLU A 253 40.48 33.68 1.83
N GLU A 254 39.95 34.58 1.00
CA GLU A 254 39.62 35.96 1.34
C GLU A 254 38.17 36.15 1.79
N SER A 255 37.33 35.12 1.75
CA SER A 255 35.91 35.24 2.11
C SER A 255 35.75 35.57 3.59
N THR A 256 35.14 36.71 3.90
CA THR A 256 34.89 37.19 5.26
C THR A 256 33.42 36.99 5.64
N CYS A 257 33.07 37.12 6.92
CA CYS A 257 31.66 37.11 7.31
C CYS A 257 31.01 38.45 6.93
N ILE A 258 29.69 38.51 6.95
CA ILE A 258 28.90 39.71 6.61
C ILE A 258 29.32 40.91 7.47
N LEU A 259 29.77 40.68 8.71
CA LEU A 259 30.24 41.73 9.62
C LEU A 259 31.61 42.31 9.20
N HIS A 260 32.38 41.60 8.40
CA HIS A 260 33.72 41.98 7.95
C HIS A 260 33.81 42.13 6.43
N GLU A 261 32.69 42.01 5.73
CA GLU A 261 32.59 42.20 4.29
C GLU A 261 32.87 43.68 3.96
N LYS A 262 33.90 43.93 3.15
CA LYS A 262 34.24 45.29 2.72
C LYS A 262 33.20 45.75 1.72
N ILE A 263 32.18 46.46 2.20
CA ILE A 263 31.17 47.08 1.34
C ILE A 263 31.90 48.11 0.45
N PRO A 264 31.87 47.96 -0.89
CA PRO A 264 32.42 48.96 -1.77
C PRO A 264 31.61 50.25 -1.59
N MET A 265 32.32 51.33 -1.24
CA MET A 265 31.72 52.66 -1.09
C MET A 265 31.07 53.02 -2.42
N LEU A 266 29.76 53.31 -2.39
CA LEU A 266 29.05 53.88 -3.55
C LEU A 266 29.78 55.18 -3.90
N ARG A 267 30.27 55.27 -5.15
CA ARG A 267 30.84 56.50 -5.68
C ARG A 267 29.69 57.49 -5.88
N ASP A 268 29.82 58.68 -5.30
CA ASP A 268 29.00 59.85 -5.58
C ASP A 268 29.09 60.28 -7.05
#